data_AF-A0A7Y8HDI4-F1
#
_entry.id   AF-A0A7Y8HDI4-F1
#
_cell.length_a   1.000
_cell.length_b   1.000
_cell.length_c   1.000
_cell.angle_alpha   90.00
_cell.angle_beta   90.00
_cell.angle_gamma   90.00
#
_symmetry.space_group_name_H-M   'P 1'
#
loop_
_entity.id
_entity.type
_entity.pdbx_description
1 polymer ?
#
loop_
_entity_poly.entity_id
_entity_poly.type
_entity_poly.pdbx_seq_one_letter_code
_entity_poly.pdbx_strand_id
1 'polypeptide(L)'
;MEFKRGVLNFFGPTEKAVFLKRPNRFVVICQLNGKTTKAFLPNPGRLWELLLPGAVLYLEKSSQPERKLAYTVVAIEREGRPVMAHTHRTNDLVEHLLRNEMIPGLEGAEIIKREIQHGNSRFDFLLKRGEEEVYLEVKSCTLFGKNAAMFPDAVTARGKKHVEELAEMRDHGKSGAVVFLICWPKANFFMPDYHTDPEFSQTLLAVRDRVNFLPVGLELNPDLSFTSKVRLLEIPWEILEKEVEDRGSYILILRLPAGKKINIGKFGRKEFEAGFYLYAGSARKNLTQRLQRHKRERKKLFWHIDYLRAHAEVHLALPIRASDPLECELADALKKISHWEIQGFGCSDCSCSSHLYGMRNDPIHTPEFISLLQYFRMDRLFDPCRSLKCGG
;
A
#
# COMPACT_ATOMS: atom_id res chain seq x y z
N MET A 1 -5.73 34.58 7.64
CA MET A 1 -4.45 34.43 6.91
C MET A 1 -4.83 34.32 5.44
N GLU A 2 -4.72 35.42 4.69
CA GLU A 2 -5.11 35.46 3.28
C GLU A 2 -4.09 34.66 2.46
N PHE A 3 -4.51 33.53 1.92
CA PHE A 3 -3.71 32.75 0.98
C PHE A 3 -3.88 33.38 -0.41
N LYS A 4 -2.84 34.07 -0.89
CA LYS A 4 -2.75 34.49 -2.29
C LYS A 4 -2.71 33.24 -3.17
N ARG A 5 -3.55 33.22 -4.23
CA ARG A 5 -3.54 32.23 -5.31
C ARG A 5 -2.10 31.85 -5.69
N GLY A 6 -1.68 30.63 -5.42
CA GLY A 6 -0.46 30.06 -6.01
C GLY A 6 0.29 29.02 -5.17
N VAL A 7 0.31 29.12 -3.83
CA VAL A 7 1.15 28.26 -2.98
C VAL A 7 0.47 27.99 -1.64
N LEU A 8 0.25 26.72 -1.31
CA LEU A 8 -0.44 26.27 -0.11
C LEU A 8 0.55 25.71 0.91
N ASN A 9 0.85 26.48 1.97
CA ASN A 9 1.70 26.01 3.04
C ASN A 9 0.85 25.43 4.20
N PHE A 10 0.82 24.11 4.30
CA PHE A 10 0.05 23.36 5.30
C PHE A 10 0.88 22.92 6.51
N PHE A 11 2.20 23.10 6.47
CA PHE A 11 3.11 22.64 7.51
C PHE A 11 3.82 23.83 8.15
N GLY A 12 4.06 23.77 9.46
CA GLY A 12 4.98 24.68 10.11
C GLY A 12 6.43 24.42 9.68
N PRO A 13 7.40 25.15 10.25
CA PRO A 13 8.81 24.90 10.00
C PRO A 13 9.17 23.43 10.25
N THR A 14 9.88 22.82 9.28
CA THR A 14 10.29 21.41 9.36
C THR A 14 11.79 21.24 9.41
N GLU A 15 12.24 20.22 10.13
CA GLU A 15 13.62 19.76 10.15
C GLU A 15 13.75 18.42 9.43
N LYS A 16 14.82 18.24 8.65
CA LYS A 16 15.11 16.97 8.00
C LYS A 16 15.76 15.99 9.00
N ALA A 17 15.32 14.74 8.97
CA ALA A 17 15.90 13.65 9.75
C ALA A 17 16.11 12.41 8.88
N VAL A 18 16.99 11.50 9.29
CA VAL A 18 17.24 10.24 8.58
C VAL A 18 16.52 9.10 9.28
N PHE A 19 15.64 8.40 8.58
CA PHE A 19 14.90 7.25 9.12
C PHE A 19 15.84 6.09 9.47
N LEU A 20 15.67 5.52 10.66
CA LEU A 20 16.43 4.36 11.14
C LEU A 20 15.53 3.12 11.26
N LYS A 21 14.41 3.23 11.99
CA LYS A 21 13.47 2.12 12.17
C LYS A 21 12.09 2.59 12.64
N ARG A 22 11.09 1.75 12.43
CA ARG A 22 9.71 1.96 12.86
C ARG A 22 9.28 0.86 13.84
N PRO A 23 9.48 1.04 15.15
CA PRO A 23 9.16 0.01 16.15
C PRO A 23 7.66 -0.34 16.22
N ASN A 24 6.77 0.58 15.84
CA ASN A 24 5.34 0.33 15.74
C ASN A 24 4.69 1.29 14.74
N ARG A 25 3.39 1.09 14.47
CA ARG A 25 2.65 1.87 13.46
C ARG A 25 2.65 3.40 13.67
N PHE A 26 2.93 3.91 14.88
CA PHE A 26 2.83 5.34 15.20
C PHE A 26 4.15 6.00 15.61
N VAL A 27 5.24 5.25 15.67
CA VAL A 27 6.53 5.77 16.14
C VAL A 27 7.62 5.40 15.15
N VAL A 28 8.39 6.41 14.73
CA VAL A 28 9.65 6.23 14.04
C VAL A 28 10.81 6.65 14.93
N ILE A 29 11.94 6.00 14.74
CA ILE A 29 13.24 6.38 15.29
C ILE A 29 14.09 6.88 14.13
N CYS A 30 14.66 8.06 14.30
CA CYS A 30 15.39 8.77 13.26
C CYS A 30 16.60 9.50 13.83
N GLN A 31 17.53 9.87 12.96
CA GLN A 31 18.67 10.72 13.28
C GLN A 31 18.32 12.17 12.93
N LEU A 32 18.23 13.02 13.96
CA LEU A 32 17.94 14.46 13.83
C LEU A 32 19.09 15.23 14.50
N ASN A 33 19.77 16.11 13.76
CA ASN A 33 20.88 16.94 14.27
C ASN A 33 21.94 16.13 15.05
N GLY A 34 22.33 14.95 14.53
CA GLY A 34 23.31 14.08 15.18
C GLY A 34 22.79 13.29 16.39
N LYS A 35 21.50 13.38 16.74
CA LYS A 35 20.90 12.66 17.87
C LYS A 35 19.80 11.70 17.42
N THR A 36 19.75 10.53 18.05
CA THR A 36 18.65 9.59 17.89
C THR A 36 17.38 10.14 18.53
N THR A 37 16.34 10.36 17.73
CA THR A 37 15.09 11.00 18.12
C THR A 37 13.90 10.11 17.78
N LYS A 38 12.89 10.09 18.66
CA LYS A 38 11.58 9.47 18.39
C LYS A 38 10.61 10.52 17.87
N ALA A 39 9.92 10.23 16.77
CA ALA A 39 8.88 11.07 16.21
C ALA A 39 7.58 10.30 16.04
N PHE A 40 6.46 11.00 16.17
CA PHE A 40 5.13 10.47 15.88
C PHE A 40 4.92 10.37 14.37
N LEU A 41 4.40 9.23 13.90
CA LEU A 41 4.01 9.02 12.52
C LEU A 41 2.48 8.92 12.44
N PRO A 42 1.78 9.98 12.00
CA PRO A 42 0.33 10.02 11.83
C PRO A 42 -0.11 9.28 10.55
N ASN A 43 0.37 8.06 10.37
CA ASN A 43 -0.01 7.18 9.27
C ASN A 43 0.06 5.72 9.75
N PRO A 44 -1.07 5.02 9.89
CA PRO A 44 -1.09 3.64 10.36
C PRO A 44 -0.65 2.63 9.31
N GLY A 45 -0.53 3.04 8.04
CA GLY A 45 -0.16 2.22 6.90
C GLY A 45 1.22 1.60 7.02
N ARG A 46 1.57 0.64 6.15
CA ARG A 46 2.85 -0.09 6.17
C ARG A 46 4.02 0.77 5.72
N LEU A 47 3.83 1.54 4.65
CA LEU A 47 4.81 2.50 4.09
C LEU A 47 6.18 1.87 3.81
N TRP A 48 6.24 0.60 3.41
CA TRP A 48 7.51 -0.12 3.24
C TRP A 48 8.42 0.49 2.18
N GLU A 49 7.83 1.10 1.16
CA GLU A 49 8.52 1.79 0.07
C GLU A 49 8.95 3.22 0.40
N LEU A 50 8.40 3.81 1.46
CA LEU A 50 8.76 5.15 1.92
C LEU A 50 9.74 5.08 3.10
N LEU A 51 9.62 4.06 3.95
CA LEU A 51 10.39 3.89 5.17
C LEU A 51 11.49 2.83 5.03
N LEU A 52 12.29 2.96 3.97
CA LEU A 52 13.54 2.23 3.84
C LEU A 52 14.62 2.88 4.73
N PRO A 53 15.53 2.10 5.35
CA PRO A 53 16.63 2.67 6.12
C PRO A 53 17.39 3.73 5.33
N GLY A 54 17.61 4.90 5.93
CA GLY A 54 18.24 6.04 5.25
C GLY A 54 17.27 7.03 4.60
N ALA A 55 15.97 6.72 4.51
CA ALA A 55 14.98 7.65 3.96
C ALA A 55 14.94 8.98 4.71
N VAL A 56 14.81 10.09 3.98
CA VAL A 56 14.71 11.42 4.59
C VAL A 56 13.28 11.65 5.07
N LEU A 57 13.15 12.06 6.32
CA LEU A 57 11.90 12.45 6.96
C LEU A 57 11.86 13.96 7.13
N TYR A 58 10.69 14.55 6.93
CA TYR A 58 10.42 15.93 7.29
C TYR A 58 9.64 15.95 8.60
N LEU A 59 10.24 16.55 9.63
CA LEU A 59 9.71 16.58 10.99
C LEU A 59 9.23 17.99 11.35
N GLU A 60 7.98 18.11 11.74
CA GLU A 60 7.45 19.33 12.34
C GLU A 60 7.53 19.21 13.86
N LYS A 61 8.06 20.23 14.51
CA LYS A 61 8.13 20.29 15.97
C LYS A 61 6.77 20.65 16.53
N SER A 62 6.30 19.86 17.49
CA SER A 62 5.07 20.13 18.25
C SER A 62 5.20 21.45 19.00
N SER A 63 4.17 22.29 18.90
CA SER A 63 4.02 23.50 19.73
C SER A 63 3.60 23.19 21.17
N GLN A 64 3.16 21.95 21.46
CA GLN A 64 2.76 21.50 22.79
C GLN A 64 3.98 20.86 23.51
N PRO A 65 4.57 21.53 24.52
CA PRO A 65 5.77 21.05 25.21
C PRO A 65 5.55 19.76 26.01
N GLU A 66 4.32 19.51 26.46
CA GLU A 66 3.93 18.33 27.26
C GLU A 66 3.90 17.02 26.46
N ARG A 67 3.99 17.07 25.11
CA ARG A 67 3.87 15.87 24.28
C ARG A 67 5.07 14.96 24.44
N LYS A 68 4.79 13.69 24.75
CA LYS A 68 5.78 12.59 24.83
C LYS A 68 6.66 12.44 23.57
N LEU A 69 6.12 12.79 22.40
CA LEU A 69 6.84 12.84 21.14
C LEU A 69 6.83 14.28 20.63
N ALA A 70 7.98 14.96 20.74
CA ALA A 70 8.12 16.37 20.40
C ALA A 70 8.06 16.66 18.89
N TYR A 71 8.23 15.63 18.04
CA TYR A 71 8.26 15.76 16.59
C TYR A 71 7.19 14.89 15.94
N THR A 72 6.62 15.38 14.84
CA THR A 72 5.67 14.67 14.00
C THR A 72 6.22 14.57 12.57
N VAL A 73 6.18 13.38 11.98
CA VAL A 73 6.52 13.18 10.57
C VAL A 73 5.41 13.74 9.71
N VAL A 74 5.71 14.75 8.89
CA VAL A 74 4.73 15.37 7.98
C VAL A 74 4.85 14.88 6.55
N ALA A 75 6.08 14.62 6.10
CA ALA A 75 6.39 14.09 4.78
C ALA A 75 7.59 13.15 4.83
N ILE A 76 7.69 12.28 3.83
CA ILE A 76 8.79 11.34 3.64
C ILE A 76 9.32 11.54 2.22
N GLU A 77 10.64 11.60 2.06
CA GLU A 77 11.26 11.76 0.75
C GLU A 77 11.24 10.43 -0.03
N ARG A 78 10.83 10.51 -1.29
CA ARG A 78 10.88 9.42 -2.27
C ARG A 78 11.45 9.97 -3.56
N GLU A 79 12.53 9.38 -4.06
CA GLU A 79 13.18 9.79 -5.31
C GLU A 79 13.48 11.30 -5.37
N GLY A 80 13.95 11.86 -4.24
CA GLY A 80 14.28 13.28 -4.10
C GLY A 80 13.08 14.22 -3.99
N ARG A 81 11.84 13.69 -3.87
CA ARG A 81 10.61 14.49 -3.71
C ARG A 81 9.91 14.18 -2.40
N PRO A 82 9.37 15.18 -1.69
CA PRO A 82 8.58 14.93 -0.49
C PRO A 82 7.21 14.36 -0.86
N VAL A 83 6.77 13.37 -0.10
CA VAL A 83 5.41 12.83 -0.18
C VAL A 83 4.75 12.98 1.18
N MET A 84 3.52 13.51 1.18
CA MET A 84 2.75 13.73 2.40
C MET A 84 2.50 12.41 3.12
N ALA A 85 2.92 12.35 4.39
CA ALA A 85 2.66 11.21 5.27
C ALA A 85 1.54 11.49 6.28
N HIS A 86 1.18 12.75 6.51
CA HIS A 86 0.28 13.14 7.60
C HIS A 86 -1.20 12.95 7.29
N THR A 87 -1.72 11.74 7.50
CA THR A 87 -3.10 11.37 7.12
C THR A 87 -4.19 12.26 7.75
N HIS A 88 -4.02 12.78 8.97
CA HIS A 88 -5.04 13.65 9.56
C HIS A 88 -5.15 15.04 8.88
N ARG A 89 -4.09 15.51 8.21
CA ARG A 89 -4.11 16.80 7.48
C ARG A 89 -4.65 16.63 6.05
N THR A 90 -4.91 15.39 5.62
CA THR A 90 -5.54 15.08 4.34
C THR A 90 -6.93 15.71 4.25
N ASN A 91 -7.73 15.66 5.33
CA ASN A 91 -9.06 16.26 5.34
C ASN A 91 -9.00 17.79 5.20
N ASP A 92 -8.05 18.44 5.89
CA ASP A 92 -7.90 19.90 5.79
C ASP A 92 -7.44 20.34 4.39
N LEU A 93 -6.59 19.54 3.74
CA LEU A 93 -6.22 19.77 2.35
C LEU A 93 -7.40 19.57 1.40
N VAL A 94 -8.18 18.51 1.56
CA VAL A 94 -9.39 18.28 0.74
C VAL A 94 -10.40 19.41 0.94
N GLU A 95 -10.64 19.86 2.17
CA GLU A 95 -11.49 21.03 2.43
C GLU A 95 -10.99 22.26 1.68
N HIS A 96 -9.68 22.53 1.70
CA HIS A 96 -9.13 23.65 0.95
C HIS A 96 -9.37 23.50 -0.56
N LEU A 97 -9.14 22.32 -1.12
CA LEU A 97 -9.38 22.06 -2.54
C LEU A 97 -10.86 22.22 -2.91
N LEU A 98 -11.79 21.76 -2.07
CA LEU A 98 -13.23 21.95 -2.24
C LEU A 98 -13.61 23.44 -2.24
N ARG A 99 -13.15 24.20 -1.24
CA ARG A 99 -13.45 25.64 -1.12
C ARG A 99 -12.93 26.48 -2.28
N ASN A 100 -11.93 25.98 -3.01
CA ASN A 100 -11.35 26.65 -4.18
C ASN A 100 -11.77 25.99 -5.50
N GLU A 101 -12.79 25.11 -5.47
CA GLU A 101 -13.34 24.43 -6.66
C GLU A 101 -12.29 23.67 -7.47
N MET A 102 -11.30 23.10 -6.79
CA MET A 102 -10.12 22.48 -7.42
C MET A 102 -10.25 20.97 -7.61
N ILE A 103 -11.25 20.32 -7.00
CA ILE A 103 -11.48 18.88 -7.15
C ILE A 103 -12.38 18.65 -8.35
N PRO A 104 -11.87 18.04 -9.44
CA PRO A 104 -12.69 17.85 -10.62
C PRO A 104 -13.86 16.91 -10.33
N GLY A 105 -15.06 17.27 -10.78
CA GLY A 105 -16.31 16.58 -10.49
C GLY A 105 -17.01 17.00 -9.20
N LEU A 106 -16.45 17.94 -8.44
CA LEU A 106 -17.06 18.55 -7.24
C LEU A 106 -17.05 20.09 -7.30
N GLU A 107 -16.92 20.68 -8.50
CA GLU A 107 -17.03 22.11 -8.70
C GLU A 107 -18.41 22.62 -8.26
N GLY A 108 -18.44 23.81 -7.64
CA GLY A 108 -19.66 24.40 -7.09
C GLY A 108 -20.28 23.66 -5.90
N ALA A 109 -19.61 22.64 -5.34
CA ALA A 109 -20.07 21.97 -4.14
C ALA A 109 -19.67 22.75 -2.88
N GLU A 110 -20.65 23.17 -2.08
CA GLU A 110 -20.45 23.90 -0.84
C GLU A 110 -20.33 22.94 0.35
N ILE A 111 -19.37 23.18 1.25
CA ILE A 111 -19.24 22.39 2.48
C ILE A 111 -20.32 22.81 3.47
N ILE A 112 -21.28 21.92 3.74
CA ILE A 112 -22.34 22.13 4.73
C ILE A 112 -21.85 21.75 6.12
N LYS A 113 -21.18 20.59 6.25
CA LYS A 113 -20.76 20.07 7.54
C LYS A 113 -19.55 19.14 7.42
N ARG A 114 -18.66 19.21 8.41
CA ARG A 114 -17.58 18.22 8.62
C ARG A 114 -18.06 17.10 9.54
N GLU A 115 -17.47 15.91 9.40
CA GLU A 115 -17.65 14.80 10.35
C GLU A 115 -19.14 14.44 10.52
N ILE A 116 -19.88 14.36 9.41
CA ILE A 116 -21.32 14.10 9.40
C ILE A 116 -21.58 12.63 9.76
N GLN A 117 -22.43 12.41 10.75
CA GLN A 117 -22.93 11.07 11.07
C GLN A 117 -24.10 10.72 10.16
N HIS A 118 -24.07 9.53 9.57
CA HIS A 118 -25.17 8.95 8.82
C HIS A 118 -25.18 7.43 9.06
N GLY A 119 -26.34 6.89 9.46
CA GLY A 119 -26.45 5.50 9.88
C GLY A 119 -25.43 5.16 10.98
N ASN A 120 -24.61 4.14 10.70
CA ASN A 120 -23.59 3.63 11.62
C ASN A 120 -22.17 4.10 11.31
N SER A 121 -22.01 5.09 10.43
CA SER A 121 -20.72 5.64 10.06
C SER A 121 -20.69 7.16 10.18
N ARG A 122 -19.47 7.67 10.08
CA ARG A 122 -19.17 9.09 10.05
C ARG A 122 -18.33 9.35 8.82
N PHE A 123 -18.86 10.22 7.95
CA PHE A 123 -18.21 10.67 6.72
C PHE A 123 -17.53 12.01 6.97
N ASP A 124 -16.45 12.27 6.23
CA ASP A 124 -15.60 13.43 6.47
C ASP A 124 -16.31 14.75 6.14
N PHE A 125 -17.14 14.77 5.09
CA PHE A 125 -17.91 15.97 4.70
C PHE A 125 -19.32 15.64 4.21
N LEU A 126 -20.25 16.56 4.48
CA LEU A 126 -21.50 16.73 3.76
C LEU A 126 -21.36 17.98 2.88
N LEU A 127 -21.56 17.81 1.59
CA LEU A 127 -21.55 18.90 0.62
C LEU A 127 -22.95 19.14 0.06
N LYS A 128 -23.18 20.35 -0.46
CA LYS A 128 -24.37 20.69 -1.24
C LYS A 128 -23.95 21.18 -2.62
N ARG A 129 -24.47 20.55 -3.67
CA ARG A 129 -24.22 20.94 -5.07
C ARG A 129 -25.56 21.15 -5.77
N GLY A 130 -25.98 22.41 -5.90
CA GLY A 130 -27.36 22.72 -6.27
C GLY A 130 -28.33 22.20 -5.21
N GLU A 131 -29.29 21.38 -5.60
CA GLU A 131 -30.23 20.72 -4.67
C GLU A 131 -29.75 19.36 -4.18
N GLU A 132 -28.59 18.88 -4.65
CA GLU A 132 -28.03 17.57 -4.29
C GLU A 132 -27.18 17.64 -3.02
N GLU A 133 -27.41 16.72 -2.08
CA GLU A 133 -26.53 16.46 -0.94
C GLU A 133 -25.49 15.39 -1.30
N VAL A 134 -24.19 15.70 -1.17
CA VAL A 134 -23.10 14.76 -1.46
C VAL A 134 -22.39 14.38 -0.15
N TYR A 135 -22.46 13.12 0.23
CA TYR A 135 -21.67 12.57 1.33
C TYR A 135 -20.29 12.19 0.81
N LEU A 136 -19.25 12.77 1.40
CA LEU A 136 -17.89 12.61 0.94
C LEU A 136 -17.01 11.96 2.01
N GLU A 137 -16.35 10.87 1.63
CA GLU A 137 -15.26 10.24 2.38
C GLU A 137 -13.90 10.60 1.76
N VAL A 138 -12.90 10.83 2.59
CA VAL A 138 -11.53 11.13 2.22
C VAL A 138 -10.60 10.00 2.63
N LYS A 139 -9.79 9.53 1.69
CA LYS A 139 -8.76 8.51 1.91
C LYS A 139 -7.39 9.06 1.53
N SER A 140 -6.45 8.97 2.47
CA SER A 140 -5.04 9.20 2.16
C SER A 140 -4.45 7.96 1.49
N CYS A 141 -3.93 8.11 0.27
CA CYS A 141 -3.31 7.04 -0.50
C CYS A 141 -1.79 7.24 -0.51
N THR A 142 -1.07 6.34 0.17
CA THR A 142 0.40 6.42 0.31
C THR A 142 1.14 5.20 -0.22
N LEU A 143 0.43 4.27 -0.86
CA LEU A 143 1.03 3.11 -1.52
C LEU A 143 1.22 3.43 -3.00
N PHE A 144 2.46 3.58 -3.44
CA PHE A 144 2.75 4.00 -4.82
C PHE A 144 3.78 3.12 -5.52
N GLY A 145 3.53 2.84 -6.79
CA GLY A 145 4.48 2.29 -7.75
C GLY A 145 5.15 3.40 -8.56
N LYS A 146 5.68 3.05 -9.72
CA LYS A 146 6.29 4.00 -10.66
C LYS A 146 5.26 4.95 -11.26
N ASN A 147 4.14 4.43 -11.73
CA ASN A 147 3.11 5.16 -12.46
C ASN A 147 1.69 4.98 -11.91
N ALA A 148 1.54 4.29 -10.78
CA ALA A 148 0.24 4.03 -10.17
C ALA A 148 0.27 4.21 -8.66
N ALA A 149 -0.92 4.38 -8.08
CA ALA A 149 -1.16 4.39 -6.65
C ALA A 149 -2.23 3.35 -6.30
N MET A 150 -2.12 2.73 -5.12
CA MET A 150 -3.08 1.74 -4.65
C MET A 150 -3.58 2.01 -3.24
N PHE A 151 -4.83 1.65 -2.97
CA PHE A 151 -5.42 1.73 -1.62
C PHE A 151 -6.34 0.53 -1.35
N PRO A 152 -6.32 -0.09 -0.17
CA PRO A 152 -5.55 0.27 1.02
C PRO A 152 -4.21 -0.51 1.12
N ASP A 153 -3.28 -0.04 1.95
CA ASP A 153 -2.03 -0.77 2.21
C ASP A 153 -2.14 -1.80 3.37
N ALA A 154 -3.31 -1.88 3.99
CA ALA A 154 -3.73 -2.89 4.96
C ALA A 154 -5.24 -3.16 4.83
N VAL A 155 -5.68 -4.36 5.19
CA VAL A 155 -7.12 -4.74 5.16
C VAL A 155 -7.97 -3.73 5.93
N THR A 156 -9.07 -3.28 5.33
CA THR A 156 -9.94 -2.19 5.80
C THR A 156 -11.42 -2.55 5.73
N ALA A 157 -11.89 -3.36 6.69
CA ALA A 157 -13.33 -3.64 6.84
C ALA A 157 -14.16 -2.36 7.01
N ARG A 158 -13.60 -1.33 7.67
CA ARG A 158 -14.23 -0.01 7.80
C ARG A 158 -14.36 0.70 6.45
N GLY A 159 -13.31 0.69 5.62
CA GLY A 159 -13.36 1.31 4.30
C GLY A 159 -14.38 0.64 3.39
N LYS A 160 -14.47 -0.69 3.42
CA LYS A 160 -15.51 -1.46 2.72
C LYS A 160 -16.92 -1.01 3.13
N LYS A 161 -17.20 -1.03 4.44
CA LYS A 161 -18.49 -0.61 4.99
C LYS A 161 -18.89 0.80 4.57
N HIS A 162 -17.95 1.76 4.63
CA HIS A 162 -18.23 3.15 4.21
C HIS A 162 -18.60 3.23 2.72
N VAL A 163 -17.92 2.47 1.85
CA VAL A 163 -18.24 2.44 0.41
C VAL A 163 -19.60 1.80 0.14
N GLU A 164 -19.98 0.74 0.86
CA GLU A 164 -21.31 0.13 0.78
C GLU A 164 -22.39 1.14 1.18
N GLU A 165 -22.24 1.81 2.32
CA GLU A 165 -23.19 2.82 2.79
C GLU A 165 -23.30 4.02 1.84
N LEU A 166 -22.19 4.48 1.24
CA LEU A 166 -22.22 5.52 0.20
C LEU A 166 -22.98 5.08 -1.05
N ALA A 167 -22.90 3.80 -1.42
CA ALA A 167 -23.61 3.26 -2.58
C ALA A 167 -25.13 3.17 -2.36
N GLU A 168 -25.55 3.00 -1.10
CA GLU A 168 -26.96 3.01 -0.67
C GLU A 168 -27.57 4.42 -0.69
N MET A 169 -26.74 5.48 -0.61
CA MET A 169 -27.21 6.86 -0.58
C MET A 169 -27.69 7.39 -1.93
N ARG A 170 -27.46 6.68 -3.04
CA ARG A 170 -27.86 7.14 -4.37
C ARG A 170 -29.36 7.00 -4.57
N ASP A 171 -30.12 7.86 -3.91
CA ASP A 171 -31.58 7.97 -3.96
C ASP A 171 -31.99 9.40 -3.55
N HIS A 172 -33.08 9.91 -4.11
CA HIS A 172 -33.78 11.13 -3.65
C HIS A 172 -32.88 12.35 -3.35
N GLY A 173 -32.09 12.80 -4.33
CA GLY A 173 -31.28 14.02 -4.20
C GLY A 173 -30.01 13.86 -3.36
N LYS A 174 -29.62 12.62 -3.05
CA LYS A 174 -28.37 12.30 -2.36
C LYS A 174 -27.42 11.51 -3.24
N SER A 175 -26.12 11.70 -3.03
CA SER A 175 -25.09 10.86 -3.61
C SER A 175 -23.90 10.66 -2.69
N GLY A 176 -23.11 9.63 -2.99
CA GLY A 176 -21.88 9.31 -2.29
C GLY A 176 -20.65 9.55 -3.16
N ALA A 177 -19.59 10.10 -2.57
CA ALA A 177 -18.30 10.28 -3.22
C ALA A 177 -17.16 9.83 -2.31
N VAL A 178 -16.06 9.38 -2.92
CA VAL A 178 -14.81 9.09 -2.21
C VAL A 178 -13.66 9.79 -2.90
N VAL A 179 -12.95 10.65 -2.18
CA VAL A 179 -11.69 11.25 -2.66
C VAL A 179 -10.52 10.42 -2.14
N PHE A 180 -9.77 9.81 -3.06
CA PHE A 180 -8.45 9.25 -2.74
C PHE A 180 -7.40 10.32 -3.02
N LEU A 181 -6.81 10.91 -1.98
CA LEU A 181 -5.76 11.91 -2.15
C LEU A 181 -4.40 11.22 -2.35
N ILE A 182 -3.76 11.49 -3.49
CA ILE A 182 -2.52 10.86 -3.95
C ILE A 182 -1.45 11.95 -4.11
N CYS A 183 -0.53 12.02 -3.15
CA CYS A 183 0.57 13.01 -3.17
C CYS A 183 1.82 12.46 -3.89
N TRP A 184 1.65 11.84 -5.06
CA TRP A 184 2.74 11.29 -5.87
C TRP A 184 2.62 11.74 -7.33
N PRO A 185 3.47 12.67 -7.82
CA PRO A 185 3.29 13.29 -9.13
C PRO A 185 3.47 12.33 -10.31
N LYS A 186 4.12 11.18 -10.12
CA LYS A 186 4.30 10.18 -11.19
C LYS A 186 3.11 9.24 -11.35
N ALA A 187 2.18 9.19 -10.39
CA ALA A 187 0.99 8.37 -10.52
C ALA A 187 0.04 8.95 -11.58
N ASN A 188 -0.33 8.12 -12.54
CA ASN A 188 -1.34 8.38 -13.55
C ASN A 188 -2.58 7.49 -13.37
N PHE A 189 -2.39 6.33 -12.72
CA PHE A 189 -3.45 5.36 -12.45
C PHE A 189 -3.70 5.20 -10.95
N PHE A 190 -4.96 4.97 -10.59
CA PHE A 190 -5.36 4.54 -9.26
C PHE A 190 -6.06 3.18 -9.34
N MET A 191 -5.72 2.29 -8.42
CA MET A 191 -6.34 0.97 -8.32
C MET A 191 -6.64 0.66 -6.84
N PRO A 192 -7.76 0.00 -6.51
CA PRO A 192 -7.86 -0.58 -5.18
C PRO A 192 -6.80 -1.70 -5.04
N ASP A 193 -6.13 -1.79 -3.90
CA ASP A 193 -5.11 -2.82 -3.65
C ASP A 193 -5.79 -4.18 -3.41
N TYR A 194 -6.13 -4.85 -4.50
CA TYR A 194 -6.73 -6.18 -4.50
C TYR A 194 -5.75 -7.27 -4.03
N HIS A 195 -4.45 -6.99 -3.94
CA HIS A 195 -3.49 -7.90 -3.30
C HIS A 195 -3.65 -7.88 -1.78
N THR A 196 -3.82 -6.71 -1.18
CA THR A 196 -3.95 -6.60 0.27
C THR A 196 -5.38 -6.84 0.74
N ASP A 197 -6.37 -6.20 0.10
CA ASP A 197 -7.78 -6.29 0.47
C ASP A 197 -8.66 -6.58 -0.76
N PRO A 198 -8.83 -7.87 -1.12
CA PRO A 198 -9.68 -8.25 -2.24
C PRO A 198 -11.16 -7.93 -1.99
N GLU A 199 -11.64 -7.96 -0.75
CA GLU A 199 -13.05 -7.68 -0.45
C GLU A 199 -13.38 -6.20 -0.65
N PHE A 200 -12.51 -5.29 -0.18
CA PHE A 200 -12.65 -3.87 -0.46
C PHE A 200 -12.64 -3.60 -1.97
N SER A 201 -11.72 -4.24 -2.69
CA SER A 201 -11.57 -4.07 -4.13
C SER A 201 -12.78 -4.57 -4.93
N GLN A 202 -13.33 -5.73 -4.55
CA GLN A 202 -14.57 -6.27 -5.13
C GLN A 202 -15.77 -5.36 -4.84
N THR A 203 -15.85 -4.82 -3.63
CA THR A 203 -16.92 -3.89 -3.24
C THR A 203 -16.86 -2.62 -4.08
N LEU A 204 -15.67 -2.01 -4.18
CA LEU A 204 -15.44 -0.81 -4.97
C LEU A 204 -15.82 -1.05 -6.44
N LEU A 205 -15.43 -2.20 -7.01
CA LEU A 205 -15.80 -2.60 -8.36
C LEU A 205 -17.32 -2.79 -8.54
N ALA A 206 -18.00 -3.39 -7.56
CA ALA A 206 -19.44 -3.67 -7.62
C ALA A 206 -20.29 -2.39 -7.53
N VAL A 207 -19.80 -1.35 -6.86
CA VAL A 207 -20.52 -0.08 -6.69
C VAL A 207 -19.98 1.06 -7.55
N ARG A 208 -19.08 0.78 -8.51
CA ARG A 208 -18.42 1.78 -9.37
C ARG A 208 -19.35 2.79 -10.03
N ASP A 209 -20.56 2.34 -10.40
CA ASP A 209 -21.54 3.20 -11.06
C ASP A 209 -22.43 3.94 -10.07
N ARG A 210 -22.38 3.61 -8.78
CA ARG A 210 -23.21 4.17 -7.70
C ARG A 210 -22.49 5.18 -6.82
N VAL A 211 -21.18 5.08 -6.70
CA VAL A 211 -20.33 5.98 -5.89
C VAL A 211 -19.36 6.70 -6.80
N ASN A 212 -19.24 8.02 -6.63
CA ASN A 212 -18.28 8.81 -7.39
C ASN A 212 -16.86 8.65 -6.80
N PHE A 213 -16.02 7.86 -7.45
CA PHE A 213 -14.63 7.64 -7.04
C PHE A 213 -13.69 8.66 -7.69
N LEU A 214 -13.06 9.50 -6.87
CA LEU A 214 -12.23 10.61 -7.30
C LEU A 214 -10.78 10.41 -6.81
N PRO A 215 -9.91 9.76 -7.59
CA PRO A 215 -8.50 9.66 -7.28
C PRO A 215 -7.78 10.97 -7.65
N VAL A 216 -7.62 11.84 -6.65
CA VAL A 216 -7.12 13.20 -6.78
C VAL A 216 -5.60 13.22 -6.56
N GLY A 217 -4.86 13.41 -7.66
CA GLY A 217 -3.41 13.59 -7.68
C GLY A 217 -3.00 15.04 -7.41
N LEU A 218 -2.03 15.22 -6.51
CA LEU A 218 -1.44 16.51 -6.17
C LEU A 218 0.08 16.38 -5.97
N GLU A 219 0.82 17.44 -6.25
CA GLU A 219 2.27 17.49 -5.99
C GLU A 219 2.58 18.36 -4.77
N LEU A 220 3.44 17.83 -3.90
CA LEU A 220 4.08 18.53 -2.79
C LEU A 220 5.48 18.94 -3.25
N ASN A 221 5.71 20.25 -3.26
CA ASN A 221 6.97 20.84 -3.69
C ASN A 221 8.07 20.60 -2.64
N PRO A 222 9.37 20.74 -3.00
CA PRO A 222 10.48 20.58 -2.06
C PRO A 222 10.43 21.47 -0.81
N ASP A 223 9.76 22.61 -0.89
CA ASP A 223 9.49 23.53 0.22
C ASP A 223 8.26 23.14 1.07
N LEU A 224 7.68 21.96 0.80
CA LEU A 224 6.47 21.41 1.40
C LEU A 224 5.19 22.22 1.15
N SER A 225 5.20 23.09 0.14
CA SER A 225 3.97 23.69 -0.37
C SER A 225 3.28 22.78 -1.39
N PHE A 226 1.95 22.82 -1.44
CA PHE A 226 1.23 22.12 -2.50
C PHE A 226 1.12 22.96 -3.77
N THR A 227 1.28 22.29 -4.91
CA THR A 227 0.97 22.88 -6.22
C THR A 227 -0.52 23.19 -6.33
N SER A 228 -0.88 24.16 -7.18
CA SER A 228 -2.29 24.43 -7.51
C SER A 228 -2.86 23.48 -8.57
N LYS A 229 -2.02 22.61 -9.16
CA LYS A 229 -2.43 21.72 -10.24
C LYS A 229 -2.92 20.38 -9.68
N VAL A 230 -4.23 20.24 -9.62
CA VAL A 230 -4.90 18.97 -9.32
C VAL A 230 -5.09 18.15 -10.60
N ARG A 231 -5.00 16.82 -10.50
CA ARG A 231 -5.32 15.90 -11.60
C ARG A 231 -6.22 14.78 -11.09
N LEU A 232 -7.17 14.33 -11.91
CA LEU A 232 -7.79 13.03 -11.69
C LEU A 232 -6.93 11.95 -12.33
N LEU A 233 -6.66 10.90 -11.58
CA LEU A 233 -6.02 9.69 -12.10
C LEU A 233 -7.07 8.77 -12.73
N GLU A 234 -6.64 7.95 -13.67
CA GLU A 234 -7.51 6.96 -14.31
C GLU A 234 -7.69 5.74 -13.40
N ILE A 235 -8.92 5.21 -13.32
CA ILE A 235 -9.20 3.91 -12.72
C ILE A 235 -9.44 2.91 -13.87
N PRO A 236 -8.48 2.01 -14.17
CA PRO A 236 -8.61 1.07 -15.26
C PRO A 236 -9.47 -0.14 -14.83
N TRP A 237 -10.80 0.05 -14.83
CA TRP A 237 -11.77 -0.93 -14.34
C TRP A 237 -11.62 -2.32 -14.96
N GLU A 238 -11.32 -2.40 -16.26
CA GLU A 238 -11.13 -3.68 -16.97
C GLU A 238 -9.96 -4.49 -16.41
N ILE A 239 -8.88 -3.82 -16.00
CA ILE A 239 -7.76 -4.49 -15.32
C ILE A 239 -8.23 -5.03 -13.98
N LEU A 240 -8.98 -4.23 -13.21
CA LEU A 240 -9.49 -4.67 -11.91
C LEU A 240 -10.41 -5.88 -12.04
N GLU A 241 -11.35 -5.87 -13.00
CA GLU A 241 -12.26 -6.99 -13.26
C GLU A 241 -11.51 -8.29 -13.53
N LYS A 242 -10.41 -8.23 -14.28
CA LYS A 242 -9.58 -9.39 -14.62
C LYS A 242 -8.74 -9.90 -13.44
N GLU A 243 -8.21 -9.00 -12.61
CA GLU A 243 -7.17 -9.30 -11.63
C GLU A 243 -7.68 -9.55 -10.19
N VAL A 244 -8.89 -9.09 -9.84
CA VAL A 244 -9.43 -9.12 -8.47
C VAL A 244 -9.80 -10.53 -7.96
N GLU A 245 -9.76 -11.55 -8.81
CA GLU A 245 -10.07 -12.93 -8.44
C GLU A 245 -9.10 -13.49 -7.38
N ASP A 246 -9.58 -14.39 -6.50
CA ASP A 246 -8.76 -15.02 -5.45
C ASP A 246 -7.86 -16.15 -6.00
N ARG A 247 -7.00 -15.80 -6.95
CA ARG A 247 -6.00 -16.65 -7.59
C ARG A 247 -4.71 -15.87 -7.84
N GLY A 248 -3.62 -16.57 -8.11
CA GLY A 248 -2.35 -15.96 -8.50
C GLY A 248 -1.16 -16.59 -7.77
N SER A 249 -0.14 -15.77 -7.55
CA SER A 249 1.11 -16.16 -6.89
C SER A 249 1.21 -15.57 -5.49
N TYR A 250 2.24 -15.97 -4.75
CA TYR A 250 2.56 -15.37 -3.46
C TYR A 250 4.04 -15.52 -3.13
N ILE A 251 4.51 -14.64 -2.24
CA ILE A 251 5.79 -14.77 -1.56
C ILE A 251 5.51 -15.15 -0.10
N LEU A 252 6.00 -16.30 0.35
CA LEU A 252 6.05 -16.65 1.76
C LEU A 252 7.46 -16.35 2.29
N ILE A 253 7.54 -15.52 3.32
CA ILE A 253 8.78 -15.16 3.98
C ILE A 253 8.82 -15.86 5.33
N LEU A 254 9.80 -16.74 5.51
CA LEU A 254 10.05 -17.45 6.76
C LEU A 254 11.36 -16.98 7.38
N ARG A 255 11.43 -16.88 8.71
CA ARG A 255 12.66 -16.61 9.44
C ARG A 255 13.14 -17.85 10.15
N LEU A 256 14.36 -18.28 9.85
CA LEU A 256 15.03 -19.36 10.55
C LEU A 256 16.12 -18.75 11.45
N PRO A 257 15.95 -18.74 12.79
CA PRO A 257 16.87 -18.04 13.69
C PRO A 257 18.24 -18.71 13.80
N ALA A 258 18.33 -20.02 13.55
CA ALA A 258 19.57 -20.79 13.62
C ALA A 258 19.63 -21.84 12.51
N GLY A 259 20.82 -22.07 11.96
CA GLY A 259 21.02 -23.05 10.90
C GLY A 259 20.63 -24.46 11.34
N LYS A 260 20.00 -25.22 10.44
CA LYS A 260 19.42 -26.53 10.77
C LYS A 260 19.42 -27.48 9.59
N LYS A 261 19.67 -28.77 9.87
CA LYS A 261 19.42 -29.86 8.92
C LYS A 261 17.99 -30.36 9.08
N ILE A 262 17.19 -30.23 8.03
CA ILE A 262 15.76 -30.56 8.03
C ILE A 262 15.50 -31.67 6.99
N ASN A 263 14.69 -32.67 7.37
CA ASN A 263 14.24 -33.70 6.43
C ASN A 263 12.95 -33.24 5.73
N ILE A 264 13.00 -33.10 4.40
CA ILE A 264 11.92 -32.54 3.58
C ILE A 264 11.20 -33.69 2.84
N GLY A 265 10.51 -34.56 3.58
CA GLY A 265 9.78 -35.69 2.97
C GLY A 265 10.66 -36.50 2.00
N LYS A 266 10.20 -36.70 0.76
CA LYS A 266 10.94 -37.42 -0.30
C LYS A 266 12.14 -36.64 -0.86
N PHE A 267 12.20 -35.33 -0.64
CA PHE A 267 13.32 -34.48 -1.06
C PHE A 267 14.57 -34.68 -0.18
N GLY A 268 14.42 -35.42 0.91
CA GLY A 268 15.52 -35.85 1.77
C GLY A 268 16.03 -34.77 2.71
N ARG A 269 17.19 -35.05 3.32
CA ARG A 269 17.82 -34.16 4.29
C ARG A 269 18.53 -33.02 3.59
N LYS A 270 18.17 -31.78 3.93
CA LYS A 270 18.79 -30.56 3.42
C LYS A 270 19.29 -29.70 4.58
N GLU A 271 20.34 -28.94 4.31
CA GLU A 271 20.92 -28.00 5.26
C GLU A 271 20.40 -26.59 4.95
N PHE A 272 19.99 -25.89 5.99
CA PHE A 272 19.44 -24.54 5.93
C PHE A 272 20.28 -23.64 6.82
N GLU A 273 20.83 -22.56 6.26
CA GLU A 273 21.50 -21.50 7.01
C GLU A 273 20.50 -20.66 7.80
N ALA A 274 20.95 -20.00 8.87
CA ALA A 274 20.15 -19.00 9.57
C ALA A 274 19.88 -17.79 8.64
N GLY A 275 18.66 -17.26 8.66
CA GLY A 275 18.29 -16.13 7.82
C GLY A 275 16.80 -16.10 7.46
N PHE A 276 16.49 -15.36 6.41
CA PHE A 276 15.17 -15.23 5.82
C PHE A 276 15.06 -16.08 4.57
N TYR A 277 13.95 -16.79 4.42
CA TYR A 277 13.66 -17.65 3.28
C TYR A 277 12.46 -17.14 2.52
N LEU A 278 12.64 -16.85 1.23
CA LEU A 278 11.64 -16.35 0.33
C LEU A 278 11.20 -17.49 -0.59
N TYR A 279 9.94 -17.88 -0.46
CA TYR A 279 9.34 -18.96 -1.25
C TYR A 279 8.32 -18.39 -2.23
N ALA A 280 8.56 -18.61 -3.52
CA ALA A 280 7.57 -18.36 -4.57
C ALA A 280 6.59 -19.55 -4.64
N GLY A 281 5.30 -19.27 -4.60
CA GLY A 281 4.27 -20.29 -4.78
C GLY A 281 3.06 -19.75 -5.52
N SER A 282 2.17 -20.64 -5.96
CA SER A 282 0.93 -20.27 -6.63
C SER A 282 -0.33 -20.97 -6.08
N ALA A 283 -1.48 -20.40 -6.43
CA ALA A 283 -2.79 -20.99 -6.25
C ALA A 283 -3.70 -20.60 -7.41
N ARG A 284 -4.17 -21.58 -8.19
CA ARG A 284 -5.10 -21.35 -9.32
C ARG A 284 -6.48 -20.85 -8.87
N LYS A 285 -6.89 -21.18 -7.64
CA LYS A 285 -8.08 -20.70 -6.93
C LYS A 285 -7.79 -20.71 -5.43
N ASN A 286 -8.57 -19.96 -4.66
CA ASN A 286 -8.51 -19.93 -3.20
C ASN A 286 -7.12 -19.52 -2.66
N LEU A 287 -6.48 -18.52 -3.28
CA LEU A 287 -5.16 -18.01 -2.86
C LEU A 287 -5.17 -17.60 -1.38
N THR A 288 -6.26 -16.97 -0.92
CA THR A 288 -6.40 -16.58 0.48
C THR A 288 -6.30 -17.79 1.41
N GLN A 289 -7.00 -18.88 1.08
CA GLN A 289 -6.98 -20.12 1.87
C GLN A 289 -5.59 -20.78 1.84
N ARG A 290 -4.91 -20.74 0.68
CA ARG A 290 -3.51 -21.24 0.53
C ARG A 290 -2.56 -20.51 1.48
N LEU A 291 -2.68 -19.19 1.57
CA LEU A 291 -1.87 -18.38 2.49
C LEU A 291 -2.21 -18.62 3.96
N GLN A 292 -3.50 -18.76 4.29
CA GLN A 292 -3.91 -19.10 5.66
C GLN A 292 -3.38 -20.47 6.08
N ARG A 293 -3.33 -21.44 5.16
CA ARG A 293 -2.70 -22.74 5.43
C ARG A 293 -1.23 -22.58 5.81
N HIS A 294 -0.45 -21.71 5.17
CA HIS A 294 0.97 -21.49 5.51
C HIS A 294 1.17 -20.94 6.91
N LYS A 295 0.26 -20.08 7.37
CA LYS A 295 0.30 -19.50 8.72
C LYS A 295 0.05 -20.52 9.83
N ARG A 296 -0.79 -21.53 9.59
CA ARG A 296 -1.09 -22.60 10.57
C ARG A 296 0.19 -23.32 11.01
N GLU A 297 0.34 -23.54 12.31
CA GLU A 297 1.47 -24.29 12.86
C GLU A 297 1.24 -25.81 12.76
N ARG A 298 0.09 -26.28 13.24
CA ARG A 298 -0.27 -27.69 13.19
C ARG A 298 -1.03 -28.00 11.91
N LYS A 299 -0.45 -28.81 11.03
CA LYS A 299 -1.09 -29.30 9.80
C LYS A 299 -0.46 -30.61 9.34
N LYS A 300 -1.18 -31.39 8.56
CA LYS A 300 -0.59 -32.49 7.78
C LYS A 300 0.37 -31.89 6.76
N LEU A 301 1.65 -32.29 6.82
CA LEU A 301 2.68 -31.84 5.90
C LEU A 301 2.41 -32.44 4.52
N PHE A 302 2.38 -31.60 3.48
CA PHE A 302 2.09 -32.02 2.12
C PHE A 302 3.08 -31.41 1.12
N TRP A 303 3.35 -30.11 1.20
CA TRP A 303 4.34 -29.45 0.34
C TRP A 303 5.71 -29.39 1.00
N HIS A 304 6.78 -29.31 0.20
CA HIS A 304 8.15 -29.14 0.72
C HIS A 304 8.26 -27.98 1.72
N ILE A 305 7.58 -26.86 1.44
CA ILE A 305 7.56 -25.68 2.31
C ILE A 305 6.93 -25.94 3.68
N ASP A 306 6.01 -26.91 3.80
CA ASP A 306 5.38 -27.24 5.09
C ASP A 306 6.42 -27.77 6.09
N TYR A 307 7.42 -28.50 5.62
CA TYR A 307 8.50 -29.05 6.45
C TYR A 307 9.44 -27.96 6.97
N LEU A 308 9.82 -26.99 6.11
CA LEU A 308 10.62 -25.85 6.54
C LEU A 308 9.83 -24.97 7.51
N ARG A 309 8.54 -24.72 7.22
CA ARG A 309 7.65 -23.94 8.09
C ARG A 309 7.52 -24.54 9.50
N ALA A 310 7.64 -25.86 9.68
CA ALA A 310 7.63 -26.47 11.01
C ALA A 310 8.85 -26.09 11.89
N HIS A 311 9.88 -25.47 11.30
CA HIS A 311 11.11 -25.08 11.99
C HIS A 311 11.44 -23.59 11.88
N ALA A 312 10.71 -22.84 11.07
CA ALA A 312 10.93 -21.43 10.82
C ALA A 312 9.68 -20.62 11.14
N GLU A 313 9.85 -19.42 11.66
CA GLU A 313 8.76 -18.48 11.97
C GLU A 313 8.17 -17.89 10.70
N VAL A 314 6.85 -17.70 10.62
CA VAL A 314 6.26 -16.92 9.51
C VAL A 314 6.54 -15.47 9.77
N HIS A 315 7.38 -14.89 8.94
CA HIS A 315 7.62 -13.47 8.94
C HIS A 315 6.47 -12.76 8.18
N LEU A 316 6.23 -13.13 6.92
CA LEU A 316 5.16 -12.56 6.10
C LEU A 316 4.59 -13.56 5.09
N ALA A 317 3.36 -13.31 4.66
CA ALA A 317 2.71 -14.01 3.55
C ALA A 317 2.09 -12.95 2.64
N LEU A 318 2.69 -12.76 1.47
CA LEU A 318 2.41 -11.66 0.56
C LEU A 318 1.69 -12.18 -0.69
N PRO A 319 0.37 -12.04 -0.79
CA PRO A 319 -0.37 -12.38 -2.01
C PRO A 319 0.07 -11.51 -3.19
N ILE A 320 0.12 -12.12 -4.38
CA ILE A 320 0.28 -11.48 -5.68
C ILE A 320 -0.87 -12.01 -6.53
N ARG A 321 -2.07 -11.44 -6.36
CA ARG A 321 -3.23 -11.79 -7.18
C ARG A 321 -2.99 -11.40 -8.61
N ALA A 322 -3.21 -12.35 -9.49
CA ALA A 322 -3.00 -12.17 -10.91
C ALA A 322 -3.79 -13.22 -11.68
N SER A 323 -4.31 -12.82 -12.84
CA SER A 323 -4.84 -13.69 -13.87
C SER A 323 -3.74 -14.51 -14.56
N ASP A 324 -2.55 -13.93 -14.72
CA ASP A 324 -1.40 -14.59 -15.35
C ASP A 324 -0.67 -15.55 -14.37
N PRO A 325 -0.07 -16.64 -14.86
CA PRO A 325 0.75 -17.54 -14.04
C PRO A 325 2.15 -16.94 -13.78
N LEU A 326 2.31 -16.19 -12.70
CA LEU A 326 3.55 -15.45 -12.39
C LEU A 326 4.59 -16.22 -11.55
N GLU A 327 4.34 -17.48 -11.19
CA GLU A 327 5.16 -18.18 -10.19
C GLU A 327 6.63 -18.33 -10.59
N CYS A 328 6.88 -18.77 -11.82
CA CYS A 328 8.26 -18.97 -12.32
C CYS A 328 8.98 -17.64 -12.55
N GLU A 329 8.26 -16.61 -13.04
CA GLU A 329 8.81 -15.26 -13.20
C GLU A 329 9.18 -14.65 -11.84
N LEU A 330 8.32 -14.85 -10.85
CA LEU A 330 8.55 -14.45 -9.47
C LEU A 330 9.74 -15.18 -8.86
N ALA A 331 9.87 -16.49 -9.09
CA ALA A 331 11.01 -17.28 -8.61
C ALA A 331 12.32 -16.75 -9.21
N ASP A 332 12.38 -16.51 -10.52
CA ASP A 332 13.56 -15.94 -11.19
C ASP A 332 13.91 -14.54 -10.65
N ALA A 333 12.91 -13.69 -10.41
CA ALA A 333 13.14 -12.39 -9.82
C ALA A 333 13.68 -12.48 -8.39
N LEU A 334 13.14 -13.38 -7.56
CA LEU A 334 13.62 -13.63 -6.20
C LEU A 334 15.05 -14.15 -6.18
N LYS A 335 15.43 -15.00 -7.14
CA LYS A 335 16.80 -15.50 -7.30
C LYS A 335 17.82 -14.37 -7.42
N LYS A 336 17.51 -13.35 -8.23
CA LYS A 336 18.41 -12.22 -8.53
C LYS A 336 18.75 -11.37 -7.31
N ILE A 337 17.86 -11.31 -6.32
CA ILE A 337 18.04 -10.50 -5.11
C ILE A 337 18.49 -11.34 -3.89
N SER A 338 18.59 -12.65 -4.06
CA SER A 338 18.87 -13.58 -2.96
C SER A 338 20.35 -13.93 -2.86
N HIS A 339 20.78 -14.31 -1.67
CA HIS A 339 22.17 -14.65 -1.39
C HIS A 339 22.48 -16.14 -1.67
N TRP A 340 21.48 -17.02 -1.56
CA TRP A 340 21.58 -18.44 -1.89
C TRP A 340 20.24 -19.02 -2.34
N GLU A 341 20.27 -20.24 -2.91
CA GLU A 341 19.07 -21.00 -3.30
C GLU A 341 19.13 -22.44 -2.78
N ILE A 342 17.96 -23.04 -2.54
CA ILE A 342 17.86 -24.47 -2.18
C ILE A 342 17.53 -25.29 -3.43
N GLN A 343 18.57 -25.76 -4.13
CA GLN A 343 18.46 -26.49 -5.40
C GLN A 343 17.41 -27.60 -5.38
N GLY A 344 16.45 -27.54 -6.31
CA GLY A 344 15.34 -28.47 -6.51
C GLY A 344 14.11 -28.23 -5.63
N PHE A 345 14.10 -27.18 -4.80
CA PHE A 345 13.04 -26.99 -3.81
C PHE A 345 11.78 -26.39 -4.44
N GLY A 346 10.73 -27.20 -4.55
CA GLY A 346 9.39 -26.73 -4.91
C GLY A 346 9.20 -26.40 -6.40
N CYS A 347 10.08 -26.93 -7.25
CA CYS A 347 10.08 -26.76 -8.71
C CYS A 347 9.99 -28.10 -9.47
N SER A 348 9.25 -29.08 -8.93
CA SER A 348 9.17 -30.44 -9.53
C SER A 348 8.44 -30.49 -10.88
N ASP A 349 7.66 -29.47 -11.19
CA ASP A 349 6.78 -29.35 -12.35
C ASP A 349 7.19 -28.20 -13.30
N CYS A 350 8.38 -27.62 -13.12
CA CYS A 350 8.93 -26.57 -13.97
C CYS A 350 10.44 -26.71 -14.17
N SER A 351 11.03 -25.87 -15.02
CA SER A 351 12.47 -25.86 -15.29
C SER A 351 13.29 -24.95 -14.36
N CYS A 352 12.67 -24.40 -13.31
CA CYS A 352 13.37 -23.53 -12.35
C CYS A 352 14.39 -24.34 -11.53
N SER A 353 15.51 -23.72 -11.17
CA SER A 353 16.52 -24.33 -10.28
C SER A 353 16.01 -24.51 -8.85
N SER A 354 15.13 -23.63 -8.40
CA SER A 354 14.51 -23.63 -7.07
C SER A 354 13.31 -22.68 -7.09
N HIS A 355 12.37 -22.83 -6.17
CA HIS A 355 11.39 -21.79 -5.80
C HIS A 355 11.63 -21.24 -4.38
N LEU A 356 12.69 -21.69 -3.70
CA LEU A 356 13.09 -21.26 -2.37
C LEU A 356 14.49 -20.64 -2.38
N TYR A 357 14.55 -19.41 -1.89
CA TYR A 357 15.77 -18.60 -1.86
C TYR A 357 16.01 -18.04 -0.47
N GLY A 358 17.27 -17.74 -0.15
CA GLY A 358 17.67 -17.26 1.16
C GLY A 358 18.32 -15.88 1.15
N MET A 359 18.04 -15.10 2.19
CA MET A 359 18.62 -13.79 2.44
C MET A 359 19.13 -13.68 3.89
N ARG A 360 20.26 -13.01 4.08
CA ARG A 360 20.81 -12.75 5.44
C ARG A 360 20.00 -11.71 6.20
N ASN A 361 19.59 -10.66 5.50
CA ASN A 361 18.85 -9.53 6.04
C ASN A 361 17.36 -9.69 5.82
N ASP A 362 16.56 -8.98 6.62
CA ASP A 362 15.11 -8.94 6.46
C ASP A 362 14.75 -8.29 5.11
N PRO A 363 14.10 -9.01 4.19
CA PRO A 363 13.79 -8.50 2.86
C PRO A 363 12.95 -7.21 2.87
N ILE A 364 12.06 -7.00 3.85
CA ILE A 364 11.20 -5.79 3.86
C ILE A 364 11.97 -4.49 4.14
N HIS A 365 13.24 -4.59 4.51
CA HIS A 365 14.13 -3.45 4.72
C HIS A 365 15.12 -3.24 3.56
N THR A 366 14.97 -4.00 2.47
CA THR A 366 15.85 -3.92 1.29
C THR A 366 15.15 -3.24 0.12
N PRO A 367 15.76 -2.23 -0.53
CA PRO A 367 15.19 -1.59 -1.71
C PRO A 367 14.89 -2.56 -2.85
N GLU A 368 15.71 -3.59 -3.04
CA GLU A 368 15.60 -4.57 -4.12
C GLU A 368 14.33 -5.42 -3.97
N PHE A 369 14.05 -5.90 -2.77
CA PHE A 369 12.84 -6.67 -2.50
C PHE A 369 11.58 -5.81 -2.61
N ILE A 370 11.61 -4.58 -2.08
CA ILE A 370 10.45 -3.68 -2.17
C ILE A 370 10.15 -3.33 -3.63
N SER A 371 11.18 -3.04 -4.44
CA SER A 371 11.04 -2.79 -5.87
C SER A 371 10.46 -4.01 -6.61
N LEU A 372 10.95 -5.21 -6.29
CA LEU A 372 10.41 -6.46 -6.84
C LEU A 372 8.92 -6.63 -6.48
N LEU A 373 8.57 -6.47 -5.20
CA LEU A 373 7.20 -6.63 -4.73
C LEU A 373 6.26 -5.61 -5.40
N GLN A 374 6.69 -4.35 -5.54
CA GLN A 374 5.94 -3.30 -6.23
C GLN A 374 5.76 -3.62 -7.72
N TYR A 375 6.78 -4.15 -8.37
CA TYR A 375 6.65 -4.56 -9.76
C TYR A 375 5.53 -5.59 -9.96
N PHE A 376 5.59 -6.70 -9.21
CA PHE A 376 4.62 -7.79 -9.36
C PHE A 376 3.20 -7.42 -8.90
N ARG A 377 3.06 -6.50 -7.93
CA ARG A 377 1.75 -6.06 -7.42
C ARG A 377 1.17 -4.84 -8.14
N MET A 378 1.97 -4.07 -8.87
CA MET A 378 1.51 -2.78 -9.37
C MET A 378 2.10 -2.42 -10.73
N ASP A 379 3.42 -2.23 -10.83
CA ASP A 379 4.01 -1.61 -12.03
C ASP A 379 3.85 -2.48 -13.28
N ARG A 380 3.87 -3.81 -13.14
CA ARG A 380 3.66 -4.76 -14.25
C ARG A 380 2.34 -4.53 -14.99
N LEU A 381 1.32 -4.03 -14.30
CA LEU A 381 -0.01 -3.80 -14.90
C LEU A 381 0.02 -2.73 -16.00
N PHE A 382 0.97 -1.80 -15.90
CA PHE A 382 1.07 -0.61 -16.73
C PHE A 382 2.36 -0.58 -17.56
N ASP A 383 3.03 -1.72 -17.70
CA ASP A 383 4.18 -1.89 -18.56
C ASP A 383 3.71 -1.93 -20.03
N PRO A 384 4.18 -1.02 -20.91
CA PRO A 384 3.81 -1.01 -22.33
C PRO A 384 4.05 -2.34 -23.04
N CYS A 385 5.02 -3.14 -22.58
CA CYS A 385 5.30 -4.46 -23.14
C CYS A 385 4.20 -5.50 -22.83
N ARG A 386 3.37 -5.28 -21.81
CA ARG A 386 2.24 -6.15 -21.47
C ARG A 386 1.04 -5.91 -22.38
N SER A 387 0.78 -4.66 -22.75
CA SER A 387 -0.31 -4.28 -23.66
C SER A 387 -0.14 -4.93 -25.04
N LEU A 388 1.11 -5.05 -25.52
CA LEU A 388 1.43 -5.71 -26.79
C LEU A 388 1.20 -7.23 -26.78
N LYS A 389 1.20 -7.89 -25.62
CA LYS A 389 0.95 -9.33 -25.49
C LYS A 389 -0.54 -9.69 -25.35
N CYS A 390 -1.41 -8.71 -25.08
CA CYS A 390 -2.85 -8.92 -24.94
C CYS A 390 -3.65 -8.61 -26.22
N GLY A 391 -3.00 -8.08 -27.27
CA GLY A 391 -3.61 -7.75 -28.56
C GLY A 391 -3.32 -8.75 -29.68
N GLY A 392 -3.12 -10.04 -29.35
CA GLY A 392 -2.81 -11.12 -30.30
C GLY A 392 -3.87 -12.20 -30.32
#